data_AF-H6QVQ2-F1
#
_entry.id   AF-H6QVQ2-F1
#
_cell.length_a   1.000
_cell.length_b   1.000
_cell.length_c   1.000
_cell.angle_alpha   90.00
_cell.angle_beta   90.00
_cell.angle_gamma   90.00
#
_symmetry.space_group_name_H-M   'P 1'
#
loop_
_entity.id
_entity.type
_entity.pdbx_description
1 polymer ?
#
loop_
_entity_poly.entity_id
_entity_poly.type
_entity_poly.pdbx_seq_one_letter_code
_entity_poly.pdbx_strand_id
1 'polypeptide(L)'
;MASFHDEWEQEQWAEEFEWERCQPDQMLVCSLEELEGVFEAVIKTIKPRQARSDHSVPANALFFCARFATHMGTVELLEEVLLGAVERNRCIAAYR
;
A
#
# COMPACT_ATOMS: atom_id res chain seq x y z
N MET A 1 -24.29 -4.06 22.34
CA MET A 1 -22.87 -4.46 22.38
C MET A 1 -22.32 -4.11 21.02
N ALA A 2 -21.37 -3.17 20.94
CA ALA A 2 -20.64 -2.94 19.70
C ALA A 2 -19.97 -4.26 19.31
N SER A 3 -19.96 -4.62 18.04
CA SER A 3 -19.25 -5.82 17.63
C SER A 3 -17.75 -5.57 17.76
N PHE A 4 -16.95 -6.63 17.93
CA PHE A 4 -15.48 -6.55 17.90
C PHE A 4 -14.94 -5.75 16.70
N HIS A 5 -15.68 -5.76 15.59
CA HIS A 5 -15.35 -5.02 14.39
C HIS A 5 -15.58 -3.51 14.55
N ASP A 6 -16.65 -3.10 15.23
CA ASP A 6 -16.94 -1.69 15.50
C ASP A 6 -15.91 -1.09 16.46
N GLU A 7 -15.41 -1.88 17.42
CA GLU A 7 -14.32 -1.46 18.33
C GLU A 7 -12.99 -1.31 17.57
N TRP A 8 -12.66 -2.24 16.67
CA TRP A 8 -11.47 -2.13 15.80
C TRP A 8 -11.52 -0.91 14.87
N GLU A 9 -12.67 -0.61 14.26
CA GLU A 9 -12.82 0.58 13.42
C GLU A 9 -12.65 1.88 14.24
N GLN A 10 -13.15 1.92 15.47
CA GLN A 10 -12.96 3.06 16.38
C GLN A 10 -11.51 3.22 16.83
N GLU A 11 -10.79 2.13 17.12
CA GLU A 11 -9.36 2.16 17.45
C GLU A 11 -8.53 2.65 16.25
N GLN A 12 -8.84 2.19 15.04
CA GLN A 12 -8.17 2.66 13.81
C GLN A 12 -8.45 4.14 13.51
N TRP A 13 -9.60 4.68 13.90
CA TRP A 13 -9.87 6.12 13.83
C TRP A 13 -9.21 6.93 14.96
N ALA A 14 -8.91 6.29 16.09
CA ALA A 14 -8.23 6.95 17.20
C ALA A 14 -6.74 7.18 16.90
N GLU A 15 -6.13 6.38 16.03
CA GLU A 15 -4.74 6.53 15.58
C GLU A 15 -4.70 7.23 14.22
N GLU A 16 -4.69 8.57 14.26
CA GLU A 16 -4.68 9.40 13.06
C GLU A 16 -3.39 9.16 12.22
N PHE A 17 -3.56 9.10 10.90
CA PHE A 17 -2.42 8.88 10.01
C PHE A 17 -1.47 10.09 10.04
N GLU A 18 -0.31 9.92 10.67
CA GLU A 18 0.77 10.90 10.66
C GLU A 18 1.41 11.05 9.25
N TRP A 19 1.19 12.21 8.63
CA TRP A 19 1.68 12.51 7.27
C TRP A 19 3.09 13.10 7.27
N GLU A 20 3.50 13.79 8.33
CA GLU A 20 4.79 14.51 8.36
C GLU A 20 5.96 13.59 8.75
N ARG A 21 5.67 12.47 9.42
CA ARG A 21 6.67 11.53 9.93
C ARG A 21 6.35 10.11 9.53
N CYS A 22 7.41 9.34 9.29
CA CYS A 22 7.27 7.95 8.90
C CYS A 22 7.32 7.05 10.14
N GLN A 23 6.16 6.75 10.72
CA GLN A 23 6.06 5.79 11.82
C GLN A 23 6.24 4.34 11.32
N PRO A 24 6.82 3.43 12.13
CA PRO A 24 7.13 2.06 11.72
C PRO A 24 5.91 1.23 11.30
N ASP A 25 4.75 1.52 11.88
CA ASP A 25 3.47 0.86 11.64
C ASP A 25 2.77 1.33 10.35
N GLN A 26 3.19 2.45 9.76
CA GLN A 26 2.59 2.99 8.53
C GLN A 26 3.56 2.93 7.34
N MET A 27 4.39 1.90 7.29
CA MET A 27 5.28 1.61 6.16
C MET A 27 5.24 0.13 5.80
N LEU A 28 5.49 -0.17 4.53
CA LEU A 28 5.67 -1.53 4.05
C LEU A 28 7.12 -1.68 3.64
N VAL A 29 7.89 -2.37 4.45
CA VAL A 29 9.31 -2.64 4.18
C VAL A 29 9.41 -3.63 3.03
N CYS A 30 10.14 -3.26 1.99
CA CYS A 30 10.39 -4.11 0.84
C CYS A 30 11.77 -3.80 0.23
N SER A 31 12.41 -4.81 -0.36
CA SER A 31 13.60 -4.65 -1.18
C SER A 31 13.26 -4.67 -2.68
N LEU A 32 14.23 -4.29 -3.54
CA LEU A 32 14.09 -4.40 -5.00
C LEU A 32 13.81 -5.85 -5.45
N GLU A 33 14.43 -6.83 -4.78
CA GLU A 33 14.30 -8.26 -5.11
C GLU A 33 12.88 -8.79 -4.79
N GLU A 34 12.27 -8.28 -3.73
CA GLU A 34 10.93 -8.69 -3.28
C GLU A 34 9.81 -7.95 -4.00
N LEU A 35 10.12 -6.83 -4.65
CA LEU A 35 9.14 -5.90 -5.19
C LEU A 35 8.28 -6.53 -6.31
N GLU A 36 8.85 -7.44 -7.12
CA GLU A 36 8.07 -8.23 -8.08
C GLU A 36 6.98 -9.05 -7.39
N GLY A 37 7.32 -9.70 -6.26
CA GLY A 37 6.37 -10.48 -5.46
C GLY A 37 5.30 -9.58 -4.83
N VAL A 38 5.67 -8.38 -4.39
CA VAL A 38 4.72 -7.38 -3.90
C VAL A 38 3.74 -7.00 -5.01
N PHE A 39 4.19 -6.74 -6.23
CA PHE A 39 3.31 -6.40 -7.33
C PHE A 39 2.36 -7.54 -7.70
N GLU A 40 2.84 -8.79 -7.72
CA GLU A 40 1.99 -9.97 -7.96
C GLU A 40 0.88 -10.10 -6.90
N ALA A 41 1.24 -9.95 -5.62
CA ALA A 41 0.30 -10.02 -4.53
C ALA A 41 -0.70 -8.85 -4.57
N VAL A 42 -0.20 -7.63 -4.66
CA VAL A 42 -1.00 -6.42 -4.48
C VAL A 42 -1.83 -6.09 -5.72
N ILE A 43 -1.23 -6.12 -6.91
CA ILE A 43 -1.88 -5.63 -8.13
C ILE A 43 -2.73 -6.73 -8.78
N LYS A 44 -2.24 -7.97 -8.85
CA LYS A 44 -2.94 -9.04 -9.54
C LYS A 44 -3.91 -9.82 -8.65
N THR A 45 -3.54 -10.04 -7.39
CA THR A 45 -4.30 -10.94 -6.51
C THR A 45 -5.40 -10.20 -5.74
N ILE A 46 -5.14 -8.99 -5.24
CA ILE A 46 -6.13 -8.22 -4.49
C ILE A 46 -7.16 -7.64 -5.46
N LYS A 47 -8.41 -8.13 -5.40
CA LYS A 47 -9.52 -7.44 -6.05
C LYS A 47 -9.69 -6.07 -5.37
N PRO A 48 -9.76 -4.96 -6.12
CA PRO A 48 -10.03 -3.65 -5.54
C PRO A 48 -11.40 -3.70 -4.88
N ARG A 49 -11.39 -3.84 -3.56
CA ARG A 49 -12.58 -3.84 -2.73
C ARG A 49 -12.50 -2.53 -1.97
N GLN A 50 -13.39 -1.60 -2.30
CA GLN A 50 -13.56 -0.41 -1.49
C GLN A 50 -14.08 -0.89 -0.13
N ALA A 51 -13.26 -0.78 0.90
CA ALA A 51 -13.78 -0.79 2.26
C ALA A 51 -14.71 0.43 2.41
N ARG A 52 -15.59 0.43 3.41
CA ARG A 52 -16.61 1.48 3.62
C ARG A 52 -16.04 2.91 3.80
N SER A 53 -14.71 3.05 3.87
CA SER A 53 -13.93 4.28 4.05
C SER A 53 -13.22 4.80 2.77
N ASP A 54 -13.65 4.43 1.56
CA ASP A 54 -13.11 4.92 0.26
C ASP A 54 -11.65 4.55 -0.08
N HIS A 55 -10.92 3.88 0.81
CA HIS A 55 -9.53 3.49 0.54
C HIS A 55 -9.43 2.14 -0.18
N SER A 56 -8.67 2.11 -1.29
CA SER A 56 -8.34 0.88 -2.02
C SER A 56 -7.12 0.22 -1.38
N VAL A 57 -7.30 -0.96 -0.78
CA VAL A 57 -6.23 -1.77 -0.17
C VAL A 57 -4.96 -1.83 -1.05
N PRO A 58 -5.03 -2.13 -2.36
CA PRO A 58 -3.82 -2.21 -3.17
C PRO A 58 -3.11 -0.87 -3.37
N ALA A 59 -3.86 0.24 -3.45
CA ALA A 59 -3.25 1.56 -3.54
C ALA A 59 -2.53 1.95 -2.25
N ASN A 60 -3.11 1.63 -1.09
CA ASN A 60 -2.50 1.90 0.21
C ASN A 60 -1.21 1.10 0.42
N ALA A 61 -1.18 -0.18 0.03
CA ALA A 61 0.01 -1.01 0.13
C ALA A 61 1.17 -0.44 -0.71
N LEU A 62 0.90 -0.03 -1.96
CA LEU A 62 1.91 0.61 -2.81
C LEU A 62 2.38 1.95 -2.25
N PHE A 63 1.47 2.74 -1.67
CA PHE A 63 1.82 3.98 -0.99
C PHE A 63 2.77 3.73 0.19
N PHE A 64 2.53 2.69 1.00
CA PHE A 64 3.41 2.34 2.11
C PHE A 64 4.80 1.86 1.66
N CYS A 65 4.91 1.15 0.53
CA CYS A 65 6.20 0.85 -0.10
C CYS A 65 6.94 2.12 -0.52
N ALA A 66 6.26 3.05 -1.19
CA ALA A 66 6.86 4.31 -1.63
C ALA A 66 7.30 5.16 -0.44
N ARG A 67 6.50 5.18 0.63
CA ARG A 67 6.81 5.87 1.88
C ARG A 67 8.05 5.28 2.54
N PHE A 68 8.15 3.95 2.62
CA PHE A 68 9.37 3.28 3.08
C PHE A 68 10.59 3.67 2.23
N ALA A 69 10.49 3.55 0.91
CA ALA A 69 11.58 3.82 -0.02
C ALA A 69 12.11 5.27 0.09
N THR A 70 11.22 6.23 0.31
CA THR A 70 11.56 7.65 0.46
C THR A 70 12.33 7.94 1.75
N HIS A 71 11.94 7.31 2.86
CA HIS A 71 12.51 7.62 4.18
C HIS A 71 13.72 6.75 4.55
N MET A 72 13.70 5.47 4.18
CA MET A 72 14.63 4.46 4.67
C MET A 72 15.28 3.63 3.55
N GLY A 73 14.80 3.77 2.31
CA GLY A 73 15.28 3.01 1.15
C GLY A 73 16.21 3.81 0.24
N THR A 74 16.19 3.45 -1.04
CA THR A 74 16.98 4.12 -2.09
C THR A 74 16.07 4.81 -3.10
N VAL A 75 16.61 5.80 -3.81
CA VAL A 75 15.90 6.46 -4.93
C VAL A 75 15.53 5.43 -6.00
N GLU A 76 16.40 4.47 -6.28
CA GLU A 76 16.14 3.38 -7.22
C GLU A 76 14.93 2.53 -6.81
N LEU A 77 14.82 2.19 -5.52
CA LEU A 77 13.65 1.48 -5.01
C LEU A 77 12.37 2.31 -5.17
N LEU A 78 12.43 3.61 -4.88
CA LEU A 78 11.27 4.49 -5.05
C LEU A 78 10.84 4.59 -6.52
N GLU A 79 11.79 4.73 -7.43
CA GLU A 79 11.53 4.77 -8.87
C GLU A 79 10.87 3.48 -9.35
N GLU A 80 11.40 2.31 -8.96
CA GLU A 80 10.81 1.03 -9.36
C GLU A 80 9.43 0.81 -8.73
N VAL A 81 9.19 1.24 -7.47
CA VAL A 81 7.86 1.19 -6.85
C VAL A 81 6.85 2.00 -7.66
N LEU A 82 7.18 3.25 -8.03
CA LEU A 82 6.25 4.14 -8.71
C LEU A 82 6.06 3.76 -10.19
N LEU A 83 7.15 3.60 -10.93
CA LEU A 83 7.11 3.32 -12.37
C LEU A 83 6.69 1.87 -12.62
N GLY A 84 7.23 0.93 -11.85
CA GLY A 84 6.91 -0.49 -11.97
C GLY A 84 5.45 -0.80 -11.63
N ALA A 85 4.85 -0.09 -10.66
CA ALA A 85 3.42 -0.23 -10.36
C ALA A 85 2.54 0.32 -11.48
N VAL A 86 2.88 1.49 -12.04
CA VAL A 86 2.11 2.09 -13.15
C VAL A 86 2.14 1.18 -14.38
N GLU A 87 3.32 0.65 -14.73
CA GLU A 87 3.46 -0.22 -15.90
C GLU A 87 2.65 -1.52 -15.75
N ARG A 88 2.71 -2.18 -14.59
CA ARG A 88 1.92 -3.39 -14.34
C ARG A 88 0.42 -3.13 -14.35
N ASN A 89 -0.03 -1.99 -13.83
CA ASN A 89 -1.44 -1.58 -13.94
C ASN A 89 -1.87 -1.36 -15.39
N ARG A 90 -1.04 -0.70 -16.21
CA ARG A 90 -1.30 -0.51 -17.65
C ARG A 90 -1.41 -1.84 -18.37
N CYS A 91 -0.51 -2.77 -18.09
CA CYS A 91 -0.56 -4.11 -18.66
C CYS A 91 -1.89 -4.80 -18.35
N ILE A 92 -2.34 -4.81 -17.09
CA ILE A 92 -3.63 -5.43 -16.73
C ILE A 92 -4.81 -4.74 -17.42
N ALA A 93 -4.79 -3.41 -17.53
CA ALA A 93 -5.84 -2.65 -18.19
C ALA A 93 -5.90 -2.91 -19.71
N ALA A 94 -4.76 -3.18 -20.36
CA ALA A 94 -4.70 -3.48 -21.79
C ALA A 94 -5.22 -4.89 -22.14
N TYR A 95 -5.26 -5.81 -21.19
CA TYR A 95 -5.74 -7.19 -21.36
C TYR A 95 -7.18 -7.43 -20.88
N ARG A 96 -7.91 -6.38 -20.45
CA ARG A 96 -9.32 -6.44 -20.06
C ARG A 96 -10.21 -5.71 -21.06
#